data_AF-A0A1A2VY60-F1
#
_entry.id   AF-A0A1A2VY60-F1
#
_cell.length_a   1.000
_cell.length_b   1.000
_cell.length_c   1.000
_cell.angle_alpha   90.00
_cell.angle_beta   90.00
_cell.angle_gamma   90.00
#
_symmetry.space_group_name_H-M   'P 1'
#
loop_
_entity.id
_entity.type
_entity.pdbx_description
1 polymer ?
#
loop_
_entity_poly.entity_id
_entity_poly.type
_entity_poly.pdbx_seq_one_letter_code
_entity_poly.pdbx_strand_id
1 'polypeptide(L)'
;MAHVTSVMRREQLVDTVAAEQEVVLRTIRSLLDDGLMKIGDILGASDERVVPWDLSIDAAMERLRDLFVGHYDEPTLWDLAVWFQLTPEGEKVAESLNGGQ
;
A
#
# COMPACT_ATOMS: atom_id res chain seq x y z
N MET A 1 0.80 5.37 3.26
CA MET A 1 0.96 4.16 4.12
C MET A 1 0.15 4.19 5.41
N ALA A 2 -0.06 5.36 6.03
CA ALA A 2 -0.82 5.48 7.28
C ALA A 2 -2.21 4.81 7.28
N HIS A 3 -2.94 4.84 6.15
CA HIS A 3 -4.23 4.17 6.06
C HIS A 3 -4.11 2.64 6.22
N VAL A 4 -3.11 2.02 5.59
CA VAL A 4 -2.90 0.56 5.62
C VAL A 4 -2.60 0.09 7.04
N THR A 5 -1.69 0.76 7.75
CA THR A 5 -1.36 0.43 9.15
C THR A 5 -2.53 0.68 10.10
N SER A 6 -3.33 1.72 9.85
CA SER A 6 -4.56 1.97 10.62
C SER A 6 -5.58 0.83 10.47
N VAL A 7 -5.75 0.27 9.28
CA VAL A 7 -6.65 -0.88 9.06
C VAL A 7 -6.10 -2.13 9.75
N MET A 8 -4.81 -2.43 9.61
CA MET A 8 -4.18 -3.58 10.28
C MET A 8 -4.37 -3.56 11.80
N ARG A 9 -4.14 -2.41 12.44
CA ARG A 9 -4.32 -2.24 13.88
C ARG A 9 -5.77 -2.36 14.32
N ARG A 10 -6.69 -1.80 13.53
CA ARG A 10 -8.14 -1.85 13.84
C ARG A 10 -8.65 -3.29 13.85
N GLU A 11 -8.23 -4.08 12.87
CA GLU A 11 -8.71 -5.45 12.69
C GLU A 11 -7.90 -6.49 13.50
N GLN A 12 -6.88 -6.05 14.27
CA GLN A 12 -6.03 -6.89 15.12
C GLN A 12 -5.53 -8.16 14.40
N LEU A 13 -5.14 -8.02 13.14
CA LEU A 13 -4.86 -9.17 12.28
C LEU A 13 -3.58 -9.94 12.64
N VAL A 14 -2.73 -9.37 13.51
CA VAL A 14 -1.39 -9.84 13.82
C VAL A 14 -0.94 -9.40 15.22
N ASP A 15 -0.13 -10.24 15.88
CA ASP A 15 0.35 -10.01 17.25
C ASP A 15 1.73 -9.31 17.31
N THR A 16 2.44 -9.21 16.19
CA THR A 16 3.80 -8.63 16.15
C THR A 16 3.99 -7.69 14.96
N VAL A 17 4.89 -6.72 15.13
CA VAL A 17 5.27 -5.78 14.06
C VAL A 17 5.83 -6.50 12.83
N ALA A 18 6.66 -7.53 13.03
CA ALA A 18 7.22 -8.29 11.93
C ALA A 18 6.13 -9.02 11.11
N ALA A 19 5.14 -9.61 11.80
CA ALA A 19 3.99 -10.22 11.13
C ALA A 19 3.12 -9.18 10.41
N GLU A 20 2.92 -7.99 11.00
CA GLU A 20 2.24 -6.86 10.35
C GLU A 20 2.94 -6.48 9.05
N GLN A 21 4.25 -6.27 9.11
CA GLN A 21 5.06 -5.90 7.96
C GLN A 21 5.00 -6.95 6.86
N GLU A 22 5.11 -8.23 7.21
CA GLU A 22 5.01 -9.32 6.23
C GLU A 22 3.64 -9.34 5.54
N VAL A 23 2.55 -9.28 6.32
CA VAL A 23 1.18 -9.32 5.78
C VAL A 23 0.92 -8.10 4.89
N VAL A 24 1.35 -6.91 5.31
CA VAL A 24 1.22 -5.68 4.52
C VAL A 24 1.97 -5.81 3.19
N LEU A 25 3.26 -6.18 3.23
CA LEU A 25 4.09 -6.28 2.03
C LEU A 25 3.56 -7.35 1.06
N ARG A 26 3.14 -8.51 1.58
CA ARG A 26 2.56 -9.59 0.77
C ARG A 26 1.26 -9.15 0.10
N THR A 27 0.39 -8.45 0.84
CA THR A 27 -0.90 -7.99 0.33
C THR A 27 -0.71 -6.96 -0.78
N ILE A 28 0.18 -5.98 -0.55
CA ILE A 28 0.51 -4.97 -1.57
C ILE A 28 1.08 -5.64 -2.81
N ARG A 29 2.04 -6.57 -2.66
CA ARG A 29 2.62 -7.28 -3.81
C ARG A 29 1.56 -8.01 -4.63
N SER A 30 0.66 -8.76 -3.98
CA SER A 30 -0.43 -9.45 -4.67
C SER A 30 -1.29 -8.49 -5.49
N LEU A 31 -1.70 -7.37 -4.89
CA LEU A 31 -2.55 -6.38 -5.58
C LEU A 31 -1.84 -5.70 -6.76
N LEU A 32 -0.52 -5.52 -6.67
CA LEU A 32 0.30 -5.00 -7.77
C LEU A 32 0.47 -6.04 -8.88
N ASP A 33 0.79 -7.29 -8.53
CA ASP A 33 0.95 -8.40 -9.48
C ASP A 33 -0.35 -8.69 -10.24
N ASP A 34 -1.49 -8.60 -9.55
CA ASP A 34 -2.83 -8.76 -10.15
C ASP A 34 -3.29 -7.52 -10.95
N GLY A 35 -2.51 -6.44 -10.95
CA GLY A 35 -2.84 -5.19 -11.66
C GLY A 35 -4.03 -4.43 -11.08
N LEU A 36 -4.42 -4.71 -9.83
CA LEU A 36 -5.57 -4.10 -9.14
C LEU A 36 -5.22 -2.77 -8.47
N MET A 37 -3.94 -2.49 -8.30
CA MET A 37 -3.45 -1.31 -7.59
C MET A 37 -2.21 -0.74 -8.27
N LYS A 38 -1.96 0.55 -8.08
CA LYS A 38 -0.70 1.22 -8.36
C LYS A 38 -0.12 1.83 -7.08
N ILE A 39 1.21 1.85 -7.02
CA ILE A 39 2.01 2.43 -5.95
C ILE A 39 2.83 3.60 -6.49
N GLY A 40 2.93 4.68 -5.73
CA GLY A 40 3.69 5.84 -6.19
C GLY A 40 3.63 7.04 -5.26
N ASP A 41 3.85 8.21 -5.87
CA ASP A 41 3.85 9.51 -5.21
C ASP A 41 2.58 10.30 -5.59
N ILE A 42 2.19 11.26 -4.76
CA ILE A 42 1.20 12.29 -5.16
C ILE A 42 1.98 13.54 -5.61
N LEU A 43 1.71 14.01 -6.83
CA LEU A 43 2.28 15.25 -7.36
C LEU A 43 1.31 16.42 -7.16
N GLY A 44 1.67 17.33 -6.26
CA GLY A 44 0.94 18.58 -6.03
C GLY A 44 -0.29 18.43 -5.13
N ALA A 45 -0.75 19.56 -4.56
CA ALA A 45 -1.81 19.58 -3.55
C ALA A 45 -3.23 19.33 -4.08
N SER A 46 -3.42 19.18 -5.40
CA SER A 46 -4.75 19.19 -6.03
C SER A 46 -5.04 18.03 -6.99
N ASP A 47 -4.02 17.33 -7.49
CA ASP A 47 -4.21 16.12 -8.28
C ASP A 47 -4.18 14.96 -7.28
N GLU A 48 -5.34 14.52 -6.78
CA GLU A 48 -5.51 13.35 -5.89
C GLU A 48 -5.07 12.01 -6.55
N ARG A 49 -4.34 12.09 -7.66
CA ARG A 49 -3.91 10.97 -8.47
C ARG A 49 -2.52 10.54 -8.05
N VAL A 50 -2.41 9.27 -7.71
CA VAL A 50 -1.11 8.62 -7.51
C VAL A 50 -0.42 8.49 -8.87
N VAL A 51 0.77 9.09 -8.96
CA VAL A 51 1.70 8.96 -10.07
C VAL A 51 2.54 7.73 -9.81
N PRO A 52 2.41 6.65 -10.61
CA PRO A 52 3.18 5.44 -10.40
C PRO A 52 4.67 5.71 -10.41
N TRP A 53 5.42 5.02 -9.54
CA TRP A 53 6.87 5.01 -9.68
C TRP A 53 7.27 4.35 -11.01
N ASP A 54 8.26 4.92 -11.69
CA ASP A 54 8.87 4.33 -12.89
C ASP A 54 9.85 3.22 -12.48
N LEU A 55 9.30 2.15 -11.90
CA LEU A 55 10.01 1.00 -11.35
C LEU A 55 9.28 -0.30 -11.71
N SER A 56 10.02 -1.41 -11.78
CA SER A 56 9.40 -2.74 -11.76
C SER A 56 8.70 -2.99 -10.41
N ILE A 57 7.76 -3.93 -10.37
CA ILE A 57 7.09 -4.30 -9.12
C ILE A 57 8.12 -4.73 -8.05
N ASP A 58 9.10 -5.55 -8.42
CA ASP A 58 10.13 -5.99 -7.47
C ASP A 58 10.95 -4.80 -6.92
N ALA A 59 11.35 -3.85 -7.77
CA ALA A 59 12.08 -2.66 -7.33
C ALA A 59 11.21 -1.71 -6.47
N ALA A 60 9.92 -1.58 -6.80
CA ALA A 60 8.97 -0.83 -5.98
C ALA A 60 8.77 -1.50 -4.60
N MET A 61 8.71 -2.83 -4.56
CA MET A 61 8.60 -3.59 -3.31
C MET A 61 9.88 -3.52 -2.46
N GLU A 62 11.06 -3.51 -3.07
CA GLU A 62 12.32 -3.27 -2.37
C GLU A 62 12.35 -1.88 -1.74
N ARG A 63 11.97 -0.84 -2.50
CA ARG A 63 11.87 0.53 -1.98
C ARG A 63 10.85 0.64 -0.84
N LEU A 64 9.68 0.02 -0.99
CA LEU A 64 8.67 -0.01 0.06
C LEU A 64 9.18 -0.71 1.32
N ARG A 65 9.91 -1.83 1.17
CA ARG A 65 10.51 -2.53 2.30
C ARG A 65 11.54 -1.67 3.02
N ASP A 66 12.41 -0.99 2.30
CA ASP A 66 13.41 -0.10 2.88
C ASP A 66 12.76 1.02 3.72
N LEU A 67 11.74 1.67 3.16
CA LEU A 67 10.99 2.73 3.86
C LEU A 67 10.18 2.19 5.05
N PHE A 68 9.36 1.16 4.83
CA PHE A 68 8.39 0.72 5.82
C PHE A 68 8.98 -0.20 6.88
N VAL A 69 9.91 -1.08 6.51
CA VAL A 69 10.56 -2.01 7.45
C VAL A 69 11.84 -1.41 8.00
N GLY A 70 12.69 -0.86 7.12
CA GLY A 70 13.99 -0.29 7.51
C GLY A 70 13.86 0.93 8.41
N HIS A 71 12.83 1.76 8.19
CA HIS A 71 12.56 2.97 8.97
C HIS A 71 11.26 2.92 9.78
N TYR A 72 10.79 1.72 10.15
CA TYR A 72 9.48 1.56 10.80
C TYR A 72 9.28 2.46 12.03
N ASP A 73 10.30 2.60 12.87
CA ASP A 73 10.28 3.40 14.09
C ASP A 73 10.38 4.92 13.85
N GLU A 74 10.51 5.34 12.59
CA GLU A 74 10.57 6.74 12.15
C GLU A 74 9.41 7.08 11.17
N PRO A 75 8.13 7.10 11.62
CA PRO A 75 6.97 7.23 10.73
C PRO A 75 7.02 8.40 9.76
N THR A 76 7.64 9.52 10.15
CA THR A 76 7.82 10.70 9.29
C THR A 76 8.55 10.41 7.98
N LEU A 77 9.32 9.32 7.92
CA LEU A 77 10.05 8.91 6.71
C LEU A 77 9.20 8.10 5.73
N TRP A 78 8.10 7.47 6.17
CA TRP A 78 7.35 6.52 5.33
C TRP A 78 5.83 6.70 5.32
N ASP A 79 5.21 7.34 6.32
CA ASP A 79 3.75 7.38 6.43
C ASP A 79 3.08 8.06 5.21
N LEU A 80 3.64 9.21 4.80
CA LEU A 80 3.20 10.04 3.67
C LEU A 80 4.12 9.94 2.45
N ALA A 81 5.14 9.08 2.49
CA ALA A 81 6.09 8.91 1.39
C ALA A 81 5.61 7.90 0.34
N VAL A 82 4.59 7.10 0.66
CA VAL A 82 4.07 6.05 -0.24
C VAL A 82 2.56 6.11 -0.31
N TRP A 83 2.06 6.21 -1.53
CA TRP A 83 0.65 6.29 -1.85
C TRP A 83 0.19 5.11 -2.70
N PHE A 84 -1.07 4.75 -2.51
CA PHE A 84 -1.73 3.66 -3.22
C PHE A 84 -3.02 4.15 -3.84
N GLN A 85 -3.34 3.64 -5.01
CA GLN A 85 -4.61 3.89 -5.66
C GLN A 85 -5.04 2.64 -6.41
N LEU A 86 -6.32 2.30 -6.35
CA LEU A 86 -6.87 1.23 -7.17
C LEU A 86 -6.75 1.59 -8.66
N THR A 87 -6.58 0.57 -9.49
CA THR A 87 -6.80 0.67 -10.93
C THR A 87 -8.30 0.57 -11.22
N PRO A 88 -8.78 0.91 -12.43
CA PRO A 88 -10.18 0.69 -12.80
C PRO A 88 -10.63 -0.77 -12.61
N GLU A 89 -9.74 -1.74 -12.81
CA GLU A 89 -9.97 -3.15 -12.52
C GLU A 89 -10.09 -3.41 -11.01
N GLY A 90 -9.20 -2.83 -10.22
CA GLY A 90 -9.26 -2.89 -8.75
C GLY A 90 -10.54 -2.29 -8.19
N GLU A 91 -11.01 -1.17 -8.73
CA GLU A 91 -12.28 -0.53 -8.34
C GLU A 91 -13.46 -1.48 -8.59
N LYS A 92 -13.54 -2.12 -9.77
CA LYS A 92 -14.60 -3.10 -10.07
C LYS A 92 -14.59 -4.28 -9.10
N VAL A 93 -13.41 -4.81 -8.77
CA VAL A 93 -13.28 -5.89 -7.81
C VAL A 93 -13.75 -5.43 -6.42
N ALA A 94 -13.31 -4.26 -5.96
CA ALA A 94 -13.73 -3.70 -4.68
C ALA A 94 -15.25 -3.48 -4.60
N GLU A 95 -15.86 -2.95 -5.66
CA GLU A 95 -17.31 -2.78 -5.77
C GLU A 95 -18.07 -4.11 -5.66
N SER A 96 -17.57 -5.17 -6.31
CA SER A 96 -18.18 -6.50 -6.25
C SER A 96 -18.16 -7.11 -4.85
N LEU A 97 -17.12 -6.79 -4.05
CA LEU A 97 -17.01 -7.24 -2.66
C LEU A 97 -17.94 -6.46 -1.73
N ASN A 98 -18.18 -5.17 -2.01
CA ASN A 98 -19.11 -4.33 -1.26
C ASN A 98 -20.59 -4.65 -1.55
N GLY A 99 -20.90 -5.11 -2.77
CA GLY A 99 -22.25 -5.50 -3.18
C GLY A 99 -22.72 -6.88 -2.69
N GLY A 100 -21.88 -7.59 -1.94
CA GLY A 100 -22.16 -8.94 -1.40
C GLY A 100 -22.69 -8.98 0.04
N GLN A 101 -23.17 -7.84 0.58
CA GLN A 101 -23.71 -7.73 1.94
C GLN A 101 -25.25 -7.78 1.98
#